data_AF-A0A920UR99-F1
#
_entry.id   AF-A0A920UR99-F1
#
_cell.length_a   1.000
_cell.length_b   1.000
_cell.length_c   1.000
_cell.angle_alpha   90.00
_cell.angle_beta   90.00
_cell.angle_gamma   90.00
#
_symmetry.space_group_name_H-M   'P 1'
#
loop_
_entity.id
_entity.type
_entity.pdbx_description
1 polymer ?
#
loop_
_entity_poly.entity_id
_entity_poly.type
_entity_poly.pdbx_seq_one_letter_code
_entity_poly.pdbx_strand_id
1 'polypeptide(L)'
;MIKTQTHEYLDKAQELAAKVAERVDEIDAERKISTDLFRDIADAGFFRLLVPSSLGGVELPPLVFFEIVRIFAEVDASTAWCINQNNIFATDAARMPYETAHKLWDDRYCVVTNGPPLAGSKAVPFEGGYRLSGHWDFSSGSSYSTWLAARSSVEGKP
;
A
#
# COMPACT_ATOMS: atom_id res chain seq x y z
N MET A 1 9.03 24.78 3.65
CA MET A 1 7.86 24.01 3.16
C MET A 1 8.02 22.52 3.43
N ILE A 2 8.99 21.81 2.85
CA ILE A 2 9.17 20.34 3.06
C ILE A 2 9.30 19.94 4.55
N LYS A 3 10.12 20.66 5.34
CA LYS A 3 10.29 20.35 6.77
C LYS A 3 9.00 20.50 7.60
N THR A 4 8.14 21.46 7.28
CA THR A 4 6.89 21.69 8.03
C THR A 4 5.88 20.58 7.77
N GLN A 5 5.71 20.20 6.50
CA GLN A 5 4.85 19.10 6.09
C GLN A 5 5.29 17.75 6.68
N THR A 6 6.60 17.50 6.80
CA THR A 6 7.13 16.30 7.47
C THR A 6 6.68 16.17 8.93
N HIS A 7 6.70 17.25 9.71
CA HIS A 7 6.30 17.19 11.12
C HIS A 7 4.79 16.93 11.25
N GLU A 8 3.97 17.54 10.38
CA GLU A 8 2.52 17.32 10.37
C GLU A 8 2.15 15.84 10.16
N TYR A 9 2.88 15.12 9.30
CA TYR A 9 2.65 13.68 9.11
C TYR A 9 3.11 12.83 10.29
N LEU A 10 4.17 13.22 11.00
CA LEU A 10 4.61 12.51 12.21
C LEU A 10 3.61 12.70 13.36
N ASP A 11 3.15 13.92 13.58
CA ASP A 11 2.13 14.22 14.59
C ASP A 11 0.82 13.47 14.27
N LYS A 12 0.40 13.50 13.00
CA LYS A 12 -0.78 12.74 12.55
C LYS A 12 -0.60 11.23 12.72
N ALA A 13 0.62 10.71 12.52
CA ALA A 13 0.92 9.30 12.72
C ALA A 13 0.70 8.90 14.19
N GLN A 14 1.13 9.73 15.13
CA GLN A 14 0.94 9.48 16.57
C GLN A 14 -0.54 9.48 16.95
N GLU A 15 -1.33 10.44 16.43
CA GLU A 15 -2.77 10.47 16.67
C GLU A 15 -3.49 9.22 16.13
N LEU A 16 -3.15 8.79 14.92
CA LEU A 16 -3.74 7.60 14.31
C LEU A 16 -3.28 6.33 15.01
N ALA A 17 -2.00 6.23 15.39
CA ALA A 17 -1.47 5.09 16.14
C ALA A 17 -2.13 4.96 17.52
N ALA A 18 -2.47 6.06 18.19
CA ALA A 18 -3.24 6.00 19.43
C ALA A 18 -4.63 5.35 19.21
N LYS A 19 -5.33 5.70 18.13
CA LYS A 19 -6.61 5.07 17.76
C LYS A 19 -6.46 3.58 17.40
N VAL A 20 -5.32 3.19 16.82
CA VAL A 20 -4.99 1.79 16.53
C VAL A 20 -4.73 1.03 17.82
N ALA A 21 -3.99 1.63 18.76
CA ALA A 21 -3.64 1.03 20.05
C ALA A 21 -4.89 0.66 20.88
N GLU A 22 -5.95 1.47 20.82
CA GLU A 22 -7.22 1.21 21.48
C GLU A 22 -7.98 0.00 20.90
N ARG A 23 -7.57 -0.53 19.75
CA ARG A 23 -8.31 -1.53 18.96
C ARG A 23 -7.49 -2.74 18.54
N VAL A 24 -6.30 -2.95 19.11
CA VAL A 24 -5.43 -4.08 18.76
C VAL A 24 -6.14 -5.43 18.91
N ASP A 25 -6.88 -5.64 20.00
CA ASP A 25 -7.62 -6.89 20.23
C ASP A 25 -8.70 -7.13 19.17
N GLU A 26 -9.37 -6.07 18.69
CA GLU A 26 -10.36 -6.13 17.60
C GLU A 26 -9.67 -6.50 16.28
N ILE A 27 -8.53 -5.85 15.98
CA ILE A 27 -7.75 -6.10 14.76
C ILE A 27 -7.29 -7.56 14.71
N ASP A 28 -6.79 -8.10 15.83
CA ASP A 28 -6.34 -9.49 15.94
C ASP A 28 -7.50 -10.48 15.80
N ALA A 29 -8.62 -10.23 16.49
CA ALA A 29 -9.79 -11.09 16.45
C ALA A 29 -10.43 -11.14 15.05
N GLU A 30 -10.57 -9.99 14.39
CA GLU A 30 -11.16 -9.89 13.05
C GLU A 30 -10.16 -10.22 11.94
N ARG A 31 -8.85 -10.24 12.25
CA ARG A 31 -7.73 -10.43 11.32
C ARG A 31 -7.73 -9.40 10.19
N LYS A 32 -8.15 -8.17 10.50
CA LYS A 32 -8.18 -7.02 9.59
C LYS A 32 -8.23 -5.73 10.40
N ILE A 33 -7.73 -4.65 9.82
CA ILE A 33 -8.00 -3.30 10.33
C ILE A 33 -9.51 -3.06 10.24
N SER A 34 -10.15 -2.51 11.27
CA SER A 34 -11.57 -2.16 11.22
C SER A 34 -11.84 -1.12 10.12
N THR A 35 -13.04 -1.14 9.53
CA THR A 35 -13.31 -0.35 8.31
C THR A 35 -13.28 1.16 8.54
N ASP A 36 -13.74 1.61 9.69
CA ASP A 36 -13.68 3.02 10.08
C ASP A 36 -12.23 3.47 10.37
N LEU A 37 -11.44 2.63 11.04
CA LEU A 37 -10.02 2.93 11.29
C LEU A 37 -9.21 2.96 9.99
N PHE A 38 -9.48 2.03 9.06
CA PHE A 38 -8.90 2.07 7.72
C PHE A 38 -9.24 3.38 7.00
N ARG A 39 -10.49 3.83 7.07
CA ARG A 39 -10.93 5.09 6.46
C ARG A 39 -10.23 6.29 7.08
N ASP A 40 -10.13 6.36 8.40
CA ASP A 40 -9.39 7.43 9.09
C ASP A 40 -7.93 7.53 8.61
N ILE A 41 -7.24 6.37 8.50
CA ILE A 41 -5.85 6.29 8.02
C ILE A 41 -5.75 6.69 6.54
N ALA A 42 -6.66 6.20 5.70
CA ALA A 42 -6.69 6.50 4.26
C ALA A 42 -7.06 7.97 3.98
N ASP A 43 -8.00 8.53 4.73
CA ASP A 43 -8.42 9.93 4.62
C ASP A 43 -7.29 10.89 4.97
N ALA A 44 -6.45 10.52 5.93
CA ALA A 44 -5.21 11.22 6.27
C ALA A 44 -4.08 11.02 5.24
N GLY A 45 -4.27 10.16 4.22
CA GLY A 45 -3.33 9.93 3.14
C GLY A 45 -2.20 8.94 3.46
N PHE A 46 -2.31 8.17 4.55
CA PHE A 46 -1.19 7.33 5.03
C PHE A 46 -0.87 6.15 4.14
N PHE A 47 -1.77 5.76 3.24
CA PHE A 47 -1.49 4.76 2.20
C PHE A 47 -0.78 5.35 0.97
N ARG A 48 -0.52 6.66 0.91
CA ARG A 48 -0.06 7.36 -0.32
C ARG A 48 1.11 8.32 -0.06
N LEU A 49 1.85 8.10 1.02
CA LEU A 49 2.97 8.93 1.48
C LEU A 49 4.18 8.89 0.52
N LEU A 50 4.39 7.79 -0.20
CA LEU A 50 5.51 7.63 -1.15
C LEU A 50 5.10 7.76 -2.62
N VAL A 51 3.84 8.09 -2.91
CA VAL A 51 3.40 8.38 -4.29
C VAL A 51 4.14 9.63 -4.79
N PRO A 52 4.68 9.65 -6.02
CA PRO A 52 5.31 10.84 -6.60
C PRO A 52 4.39 12.06 -6.62
N SER A 53 4.95 13.25 -6.39
CA SER A 53 4.23 14.52 -6.40
C SER A 53 3.61 14.85 -7.76
N SER A 54 4.21 14.40 -8.85
CA SER A 54 3.66 14.49 -10.23
C SER A 54 2.37 13.71 -10.45
N LEU A 55 2.01 12.83 -9.50
CA LEU A 55 0.76 12.06 -9.46
C LEU A 55 -0.15 12.50 -8.30
N GLY A 56 0.10 13.69 -7.73
CA GLY A 56 -0.66 14.20 -6.58
C GLY A 56 -0.35 13.49 -5.26
N GLY A 57 0.78 12.79 -5.18
CA GLY A 57 1.26 12.16 -3.96
C GLY A 57 2.05 13.12 -3.06
N VAL A 58 2.39 12.62 -1.86
CA VAL A 58 3.14 13.40 -0.86
C VAL A 58 4.64 13.39 -1.16
N GLU A 59 5.15 12.30 -1.73
CA GLU A 59 6.57 12.10 -2.02
C GLU A 59 7.47 12.34 -0.79
N LEU A 60 7.12 11.72 0.35
CA LEU A 60 7.88 11.89 1.59
C LEU A 60 9.32 11.37 1.47
N PRO A 61 10.29 12.01 2.16
CA PRO A 61 11.62 11.46 2.31
C PRO A 61 11.57 10.08 3.00
N PRO A 62 12.35 9.07 2.55
CA PRO A 62 12.29 7.71 3.09
C PRO A 62 12.49 7.61 4.60
N LEU A 63 13.39 8.42 5.17
CA LEU A 63 13.65 8.41 6.62
C LEU A 63 12.44 8.87 7.44
N VAL A 64 11.67 9.82 6.94
CA VAL A 64 10.42 10.27 7.59
C VAL A 64 9.38 9.16 7.53
N PHE A 65 9.24 8.54 6.36
CA PHE A 65 8.32 7.43 6.18
C PHE A 65 8.64 6.24 7.10
N PHE A 66 9.92 5.89 7.28
CA PHE A 66 10.31 4.83 8.21
C PHE A 66 9.97 5.16 9.66
N GLU A 67 10.08 6.43 10.07
CA GLU A 67 9.63 6.85 11.40
C GLU A 67 8.12 6.72 11.56
N ILE A 68 7.33 7.05 10.52
CA ILE A 68 5.89 6.81 10.53
C ILE A 68 5.58 5.32 10.68
N VAL A 69 6.22 4.46 9.88
CA VAL A 69 6.02 3.00 9.99
C VAL A 69 6.39 2.50 11.38
N ARG A 70 7.48 3.02 11.98
CA ARG A 70 7.88 2.71 13.35
C ARG A 70 6.79 3.10 14.36
N ILE A 71 6.22 4.30 14.28
CA ILE A 71 5.16 4.77 15.18
C ILE A 71 3.96 3.81 15.20
N PHE A 72 3.50 3.35 14.02
CA PHE A 72 2.44 2.34 13.97
C PHE A 72 2.91 0.98 14.49
N ALA A 73 4.15 0.57 14.18
CA ALA A 73 4.67 -0.73 14.57
C ALA A 73 4.86 -0.88 16.08
N GLU A 74 5.05 0.22 16.81
CA GLU A 74 5.11 0.24 18.28
C GLU A 74 3.76 -0.14 18.93
N VAL A 75 2.63 0.02 18.22
CA VAL A 75 1.29 -0.29 18.72
C VAL A 75 0.65 -1.51 18.07
N ASP A 76 0.78 -1.65 16.75
CA ASP A 76 0.31 -2.80 15.97
C ASP A 76 1.14 -3.00 14.70
N ALA A 77 1.90 -4.09 14.68
CA ALA A 77 2.76 -4.43 13.55
C ALA A 77 1.96 -4.76 12.27
N SER A 78 0.73 -5.26 12.39
CA SER A 78 -0.10 -5.63 11.24
C SER A 78 -0.58 -4.40 10.46
N THR A 79 -1.03 -3.36 11.17
CA THR A 79 -1.39 -2.07 10.59
C THR A 79 -0.18 -1.39 9.97
N ALA A 80 0.95 -1.36 10.68
CA ALA A 80 2.20 -0.81 10.16
C ALA A 80 2.63 -1.51 8.86
N TRP A 81 2.51 -2.85 8.81
CA TRP A 81 2.81 -3.63 7.63
C TRP A 81 1.90 -3.30 6.45
N CYS A 82 0.60 -3.13 6.67
CA CYS A 82 -0.34 -2.76 5.62
C CYS A 82 -0.04 -1.35 5.05
N ILE A 83 0.23 -0.37 5.91
CA ILE A 83 0.67 0.97 5.52
C ILE A 83 1.97 0.88 4.71
N ASN A 84 2.93 0.09 5.20
CA ASN A 84 4.23 -0.08 4.55
C ASN A 84 4.08 -0.66 3.14
N GLN A 85 3.35 -1.77 2.99
CA GLN A 85 3.25 -2.49 1.72
C GLN A 85 2.70 -1.62 0.60
N ASN A 86 1.64 -0.83 0.86
CA ASN A 86 1.08 0.03 -0.18
C ASN A 86 2.03 1.15 -0.59
N ASN A 87 2.71 1.77 0.38
CA ASN A 87 3.66 2.84 0.11
C ASN A 87 4.91 2.36 -0.61
N ILE A 88 5.45 1.20 -0.24
CA ILE A 88 6.57 0.62 -0.97
C ILE A 88 6.15 0.29 -2.41
N PHE A 89 4.96 -0.26 -2.62
CA PHE A 89 4.44 -0.47 -3.97
C PHE A 89 4.25 0.86 -4.73
N ALA A 90 3.87 1.95 -4.06
CA ALA A 90 3.76 3.26 -4.69
C ALA A 90 5.06 3.75 -5.36
N THR A 91 6.23 3.31 -4.89
CA THR A 91 7.50 3.62 -5.54
C THR A 91 7.65 2.99 -6.93
N ASP A 92 6.89 1.93 -7.25
CA ASP A 92 6.83 1.36 -8.60
C ASP A 92 6.23 2.34 -9.61
N ALA A 93 5.45 3.33 -9.18
CA ALA A 93 4.88 4.36 -10.05
C ALA A 93 5.95 5.08 -10.88
N ALA A 94 7.16 5.24 -10.36
CA ALA A 94 8.29 5.84 -11.07
C ALA A 94 8.78 5.02 -12.27
N ARG A 95 8.43 3.73 -12.34
CA ARG A 95 8.78 2.79 -13.41
C ARG A 95 7.60 2.41 -14.30
N MET A 96 6.40 2.86 -13.97
CA MET A 96 5.19 2.60 -14.76
C MET A 96 5.04 3.64 -15.88
N PRO A 97 4.37 3.31 -17.00
CA PRO A 97 3.84 4.32 -17.89
C PRO A 97 2.96 5.31 -17.11
N TYR A 98 3.10 6.61 -17.39
CA TYR A 98 2.41 7.67 -16.63
C TYR A 98 0.90 7.42 -16.56
N GLU A 99 0.24 7.12 -17.68
CA GLU A 99 -1.20 6.86 -17.73
C GLU A 99 -1.64 5.71 -16.81
N THR A 100 -0.82 4.66 -16.70
CA THR A 100 -1.09 3.53 -15.80
C THR A 100 -0.94 3.96 -14.34
N ALA A 101 0.14 4.66 -14.01
CA ALA A 101 0.37 5.17 -12.66
C ALA A 101 -0.72 6.16 -12.25
N HIS A 102 -1.07 7.10 -13.12
CA HIS A 102 -2.16 8.05 -12.92
C HIS A 102 -3.47 7.34 -12.67
N LYS A 103 -3.84 6.34 -13.50
CA LYS A 103 -5.07 5.56 -13.29
C LYS A 103 -5.15 4.89 -11.92
N LEU A 104 -4.03 4.37 -11.40
CA LEU A 104 -3.98 3.78 -10.07
C LEU A 104 -4.11 4.86 -8.98
N TRP A 105 -3.25 5.88 -9.08
CA TRP A 105 -3.05 6.83 -8.01
C TRP A 105 -3.97 8.06 -8.09
N ASP A 106 -4.88 8.17 -9.05
CA ASP A 106 -5.94 9.19 -9.01
C ASP A 106 -6.97 8.93 -7.89
N ASP A 107 -7.12 7.66 -7.46
CA ASP A 107 -7.98 7.29 -6.34
C ASP A 107 -7.26 7.45 -4.99
N ARG A 108 -7.75 8.36 -4.14
CA ARG A 108 -7.21 8.58 -2.78
C ARG A 108 -7.28 7.34 -1.88
N TYR A 109 -8.17 6.39 -2.15
CA TYR A 109 -8.29 5.12 -1.42
C TYR A 109 -7.54 3.97 -2.09
N CYS A 110 -6.69 4.25 -3.09
CA CYS A 110 -5.94 3.23 -3.80
C CYS A 110 -5.05 2.41 -2.85
N VAL A 111 -5.38 1.13 -2.73
CA VAL A 111 -4.57 0.11 -2.06
C VAL A 111 -4.28 -0.99 -3.06
N VAL A 112 -3.00 -1.21 -3.32
CA VAL A 112 -2.50 -2.25 -4.21
C VAL A 112 -1.98 -3.39 -3.37
N THR A 113 -2.79 -4.45 -3.28
CA THR A 113 -2.31 -5.69 -2.67
C THR A 113 -1.36 -6.40 -3.62
N ASN A 114 -0.34 -7.02 -3.07
CA ASN A 114 0.63 -7.80 -3.83
C ASN A 114 1.12 -8.99 -3.00
N GLY A 115 1.58 -10.03 -3.68
CA GLY A 115 2.03 -11.25 -3.05
C GLY A 115 2.94 -12.06 -3.97
N PRO A 116 3.80 -12.94 -3.44
CA PRO A 116 4.58 -13.85 -4.26
C PRO A 116 3.67 -14.82 -5.03
N PRO A 117 3.93 -15.07 -6.32
CA PRO A 117 3.22 -16.11 -7.06
C PRO A 117 3.55 -17.49 -6.51
N LEU A 118 2.54 -18.35 -6.37
CA LEU A 118 2.72 -19.77 -6.15
C LEU A 118 3.09 -20.49 -7.46
N ALA A 119 3.66 -21.69 -7.31
CA ALA A 119 3.97 -22.57 -8.43
C ALA A 119 2.73 -22.77 -9.34
N GLY A 120 2.92 -22.64 -10.65
CA GLY A 120 1.86 -22.73 -11.64
C GLY A 120 1.21 -21.40 -12.02
N SER A 121 1.53 -20.29 -11.34
CA SER A 121 1.09 -18.96 -11.77
C SER A 121 1.80 -18.56 -13.06
N LYS A 122 1.05 -18.33 -14.15
CA LYS A 122 1.60 -18.00 -15.46
C LYS A 122 0.81 -16.91 -16.20
N ALA A 123 1.54 -16.08 -16.94
CA ALA A 123 0.99 -15.17 -17.93
C ALA A 123 1.19 -15.75 -19.34
N VAL A 124 0.10 -15.99 -20.08
CA VAL A 124 0.14 -16.51 -21.45
C VAL A 124 -0.16 -15.36 -22.42
N PRO A 125 0.66 -15.08 -23.45
CA PRO A 125 0.36 -14.05 -24.45
C PRO A 125 -1.04 -14.25 -25.05
N PHE A 126 -1.85 -13.19 -25.05
CA PHE A 126 -3.23 -13.23 -25.56
C PHE A 126 -3.66 -11.83 -26.01
N GLU A 127 -4.08 -11.70 -27.27
CA GLU A 127 -4.69 -10.50 -27.90
C GLU A 127 -4.40 -9.15 -27.20
N GLY A 128 -3.31 -8.48 -27.59
CA GLY A 128 -2.98 -7.15 -27.04
C GLY A 128 -2.47 -7.14 -25.60
N GLY A 129 -2.33 -8.30 -24.96
CA GLY A 129 -1.81 -8.44 -23.60
C GLY A 129 -1.51 -9.88 -23.21
N TYR A 130 -2.00 -10.28 -22.04
CA TYR A 130 -1.76 -11.60 -21.45
C TYR A 130 -3.01 -12.13 -20.75
N ARG A 131 -3.22 -13.43 -20.81
CA ARG A 131 -4.12 -14.16 -19.91
C ARG A 131 -3.31 -14.60 -18.69
N LEU A 132 -3.68 -14.08 -17.52
CA LEU A 132 -3.03 -14.38 -16.25
C LEU A 132 -3.87 -15.38 -15.44
N SER A 133 -3.25 -16.47 -14.98
CA SER A 133 -3.88 -17.44 -14.09
C SER A 133 -2.88 -17.92 -13.04
N GLY A 134 -3.31 -18.06 -11.79
CA GLY A 134 -2.43 -18.45 -10.70
C GLY A 134 -3.02 -18.22 -9.32
N HIS A 135 -2.18 -18.36 -8.31
CA HIS A 135 -2.48 -18.06 -6.91
C HIS A 135 -1.35 -17.20 -6.33
N TRP A 136 -1.71 -16.17 -5.55
CA TRP A 136 -0.78 -15.25 -4.90
C TRP A 136 -1.14 -15.13 -3.43
N ASP A 137 -0.29 -15.67 -2.56
CA ASP A 137 -0.47 -15.63 -1.11
C ASP A 137 0.17 -14.37 -0.50
N PHE A 138 0.03 -14.18 0.81
CA PHE A 138 0.63 -13.06 1.55
C PHE A 138 0.25 -11.67 1.02
N SER A 139 -0.98 -11.56 0.51
CA SER A 139 -1.60 -10.34 0.00
C SER A 139 -2.06 -9.41 1.15
N SER A 140 -1.10 -8.79 1.84
CA SER A 140 -1.35 -7.89 2.96
C SER A 140 -2.17 -6.67 2.54
N GLY A 141 -3.16 -6.29 3.35
CA GLY A 141 -4.09 -5.20 3.03
C GLY A 141 -5.17 -5.55 2.00
N SER A 142 -5.25 -6.80 1.54
CA SER A 142 -6.22 -7.25 0.52
C SER A 142 -7.68 -6.94 0.85
N SER A 143 -8.07 -6.94 2.14
CA SER A 143 -9.42 -6.59 2.60
C SER A 143 -9.92 -5.23 2.11
N TYR A 144 -9.01 -4.30 1.83
CA TYR A 144 -9.31 -2.94 1.34
C TYR A 144 -8.68 -2.64 -0.02
N SER A 145 -8.12 -3.65 -0.70
CA SER A 145 -7.45 -3.46 -1.97
C SER A 145 -8.42 -3.06 -3.08
N THR A 146 -8.04 -2.05 -3.86
CA THR A 146 -8.73 -1.64 -5.09
C THR A 146 -8.03 -2.21 -6.34
N TRP A 147 -6.76 -2.60 -6.20
CA TRP A 147 -5.92 -3.19 -7.24
C TRP A 147 -5.12 -4.38 -6.70
N LEU A 148 -4.82 -5.31 -7.61
CA LEU A 148 -3.90 -6.43 -7.36
C LEU A 148 -2.70 -6.33 -8.30
N ALA A 149 -1.50 -6.30 -7.74
CA ALA A 149 -0.26 -6.44 -8.48
C ALA A 149 0.20 -7.91 -8.51
N ALA A 150 -0.34 -8.67 -9.47
CA ALA A 150 -0.06 -10.09 -9.65
C ALA A 150 1.15 -10.30 -10.59
N ARG A 151 2.34 -10.53 -10.00
CA ARG A 151 3.56 -10.83 -10.76
C ARG A 151 3.59 -12.29 -11.19
N SER A 152 4.00 -12.55 -12.42
CA SER A 152 4.13 -13.90 -12.96
C SER A 152 5.15 -13.94 -14.09
N SER A 153 5.77 -15.11 -14.32
CA SER A 153 6.56 -15.35 -15.52
C SER A 153 5.65 -15.38 -16.76
N VAL A 154 6.19 -14.90 -17.87
CA VAL A 154 5.49 -14.94 -19.15
C VAL A 154 5.88 -16.22 -19.88
N GLU A 155 4.89 -17.02 -20.26
CA GLU A 155 5.11 -18.25 -21.03
C GLU A 155 5.86 -17.94 -22.33
N GLY A 156 6.96 -18.66 -22.56
CA GLY A 156 7.82 -18.45 -23.74
C GLY A 156 8.76 -17.25 -23.66
N LYS A 157 8.87 -16.57 -22.51
CA LYS A 157 9.90 -15.55 -22.27
C LYS A 157 10.80 -15.97 -21.09
N PRO A 158 12.12 -15.71 -21.16
CA PRO A 158 13.05 -15.98 -20.07
C PRO A 158 12.77 -15.12 -18.83
#